data_AF-A0A954CKQ7-F1
#
_entry.id   AF-A0A954CKQ7-F1
#
_cell.length_a   1.000
_cell.length_b   1.000
_cell.length_c   1.000
_cell.angle_alpha   90.00
_cell.angle_beta   90.00
_cell.angle_gamma   90.00
#
_symmetry.space_group_name_H-M   'P 1'
#
loop_
_entity.id
_entity.type
_entity.pdbx_description
1 polymer ?
#
loop_
_entity_poly.entity_id
_entity_poly.type
_entity_poly.pdbx_seq_one_letter_code
_entity_poly.pdbx_strand_id
1 'polypeptide(L)'
;MQHSLLAAAAALSCLLPVTAQDPVPADAPKPADDHATWEADYDVALAKAKKAGKDLLVDFTGSDWCGWCIRLHEEVFDHEEFWKPASEKFVFVALDFPNGEEAKAKVPNPERNEELKNLHGIQGFPTILLINTDGDVFGRTGYREGGPVPYVEHLNEISKQGKMDLAKVREIVAKAAKAEGDARTALIGEAAMALAAMNSESPGVVTLAELVREGLAIESLERKCVEALLAVGQIDESLRASVTKLDPKNESGLLEKCVAAVCQAVASREDVVAASAEIDKLFELAIVDKELGAMLFTNGAFWNERFLQDHEKAVKFAKKALTFEPHERAKQMLDQIIGG
;
A
#
# COMPACT_ATOMS: atom_id res chain seq x y z
N MET A 1 38.63 -35.89 -43.93
CA MET A 1 38.34 -36.87 -45.00
C MET A 1 37.26 -37.81 -44.49
N GLN A 2 36.18 -37.95 -45.27
CA GLN A 2 35.18 -39.04 -45.31
C GLN A 2 34.41 -39.36 -44.01
N HIS A 3 33.15 -38.94 -43.85
CA HIS A 3 31.89 -39.44 -44.46
C HIS A 3 31.39 -40.80 -43.95
N SER A 4 30.08 -40.80 -43.66
CA SER A 4 29.12 -41.92 -43.65
C SER A 4 28.96 -42.66 -42.31
N LEU A 5 27.77 -43.05 -41.83
CA LEU A 5 26.43 -43.21 -42.43
C LEU A 5 25.37 -43.34 -41.31
N LEU A 6 24.12 -42.98 -41.63
CA LEU A 6 22.87 -43.22 -40.90
C LEU A 6 22.68 -44.68 -40.42
N ALA A 7 21.99 -44.87 -39.30
CA ALA A 7 20.88 -45.83 -39.18
C ALA A 7 19.97 -45.53 -37.98
N ALA A 8 18.66 -45.44 -38.26
CA ALA A 8 17.58 -45.34 -37.29
C ALA A 8 17.27 -46.71 -36.64
N ALA A 9 16.76 -46.71 -35.41
CA ALA A 9 16.01 -47.84 -34.86
C ALA A 9 14.96 -47.37 -33.85
N ALA A 10 13.78 -47.98 -33.97
CA ALA A 10 12.50 -47.59 -33.41
C ALA A 10 12.40 -47.63 -31.87
N ALA A 11 11.61 -46.69 -31.34
CA ALA A 11 11.08 -46.76 -29.98
C ALA A 11 10.02 -47.87 -29.91
N LEU A 12 10.28 -48.91 -29.11
CA LEU A 12 9.32 -49.94 -28.79
C LEU A 12 8.59 -49.55 -27.50
N SER A 13 7.29 -49.30 -27.65
CA SER A 13 6.33 -49.11 -26.57
C SER A 13 6.20 -50.40 -25.73
N CYS A 14 6.55 -50.34 -24.46
CA CYS A 14 6.16 -51.34 -23.47
C CYS A 14 4.98 -50.79 -22.65
N LEU A 15 3.77 -51.06 -23.14
CA LEU A 15 2.55 -51.09 -22.34
C LEU A 15 2.65 -52.28 -21.38
N LEU A 16 2.70 -52.01 -20.08
CA LEU A 16 2.33 -52.98 -19.05
C LEU A 16 0.87 -52.71 -18.63
N PRO A 17 0.07 -53.76 -18.39
CA PRO A 17 -1.31 -53.61 -17.98
C PRO A 17 -1.40 -53.07 -16.55
N VAL A 18 -2.18 -52.02 -16.35
CA VAL A 18 -2.63 -51.58 -15.03
C VAL A 18 -3.51 -52.68 -14.46
N THR A 19 -2.98 -53.50 -13.56
CA THR A 19 -3.78 -54.33 -12.68
C THR A 19 -4.37 -53.46 -11.58
N ALA A 20 -5.65 -53.68 -11.27
CA ALA A 20 -6.37 -53.02 -10.20
C ALA A 20 -5.53 -53.00 -8.91
N GLN A 21 -5.38 -51.80 -8.32
CA GLN A 21 -4.69 -51.60 -7.05
C GLN A 21 -5.43 -52.35 -5.93
N ASP A 22 -4.67 -53.12 -5.15
CA ASP A 22 -5.11 -53.59 -3.84
C ASP A 22 -5.49 -52.39 -2.95
N PRO A 23 -6.49 -52.53 -2.06
CA PRO A 23 -6.86 -51.45 -1.14
C PRO A 23 -5.69 -51.13 -0.21
N VAL A 24 -5.30 -49.87 -0.19
CA VAL A 24 -4.25 -49.34 0.70
C VAL A 24 -4.69 -49.53 2.16
N PRO A 25 -3.81 -50.03 3.06
CA PRO A 25 -4.13 -50.19 4.48
C PRO A 25 -4.54 -48.86 5.12
N ALA A 26 -5.55 -48.89 5.99
CA ALA A 26 -6.13 -47.71 6.65
C ALA A 26 -5.18 -46.96 7.62
N ASP A 27 -3.96 -47.46 7.82
CA ASP A 27 -2.95 -46.90 8.75
C ASP A 27 -1.62 -46.53 8.04
N ALA A 28 -1.65 -46.23 6.74
CA ALA A 28 -0.51 -45.56 6.12
C ALA A 28 -0.32 -44.16 6.74
N PRO A 29 0.91 -43.74 7.11
CA PRO A 29 1.13 -42.38 7.61
C PRO A 29 0.63 -41.37 6.59
N LYS A 30 -0.25 -40.47 7.02
CA LYS A 30 -0.70 -39.32 6.21
C LYS A 30 0.55 -38.63 5.62
N PRO A 31 0.62 -38.37 4.31
CA PRO A 31 1.75 -37.62 3.75
C PRO A 31 1.91 -36.32 4.53
N ALA A 32 3.15 -35.97 4.89
CA ALA A 32 3.47 -34.78 5.66
C ALA A 32 2.79 -33.55 5.04
N ASP A 33 2.15 -32.74 5.89
CA ASP A 33 1.41 -31.55 5.48
C ASP A 33 2.33 -30.60 4.68
N ASP A 34 2.16 -30.54 3.36
CA ASP A 34 2.83 -29.58 2.48
C ASP A 34 2.05 -28.26 2.54
N HIS A 35 2.03 -27.64 3.72
CA HIS A 35 1.53 -26.28 3.89
C HIS A 35 2.36 -25.36 3.01
N ALA A 36 1.71 -24.58 2.14
CA ALA A 36 2.40 -23.58 1.34
C ALA A 36 3.24 -22.68 2.25
N THR A 37 4.55 -22.68 2.06
CA THR A 37 5.47 -21.97 2.93
C THR A 37 5.32 -20.48 2.73
N TRP A 38 4.95 -19.76 3.79
CA TRP A 38 4.99 -18.30 3.82
C TRP A 38 6.45 -17.85 3.93
N GLU A 39 6.88 -17.00 3.00
CA GLU A 39 8.15 -16.29 3.15
C GLU A 39 8.02 -15.22 4.25
N ALA A 40 9.13 -14.92 4.92
CA ALA A 40 9.19 -13.83 5.91
C ALA A 40 9.94 -12.60 5.37
N ASP A 41 10.52 -12.69 4.17
CA ASP A 41 11.29 -11.63 3.53
C ASP A 41 10.72 -11.33 2.14
N TYR A 42 10.38 -10.06 1.92
CA TYR A 42 9.77 -9.61 0.67
C TYR A 42 10.66 -9.85 -0.55
N ASP A 43 11.96 -9.58 -0.46
CA ASP A 43 12.86 -9.65 -1.61
C ASP A 43 13.12 -11.12 -2.00
N VAL A 44 13.17 -12.02 -1.01
CA VAL A 44 13.18 -13.47 -1.24
C VAL A 44 11.89 -13.94 -1.93
N ALA A 45 10.73 -13.49 -1.45
CA ALA A 45 9.44 -13.82 -2.04
C ALA A 45 9.33 -13.29 -3.48
N LEU A 46 9.79 -12.06 -3.74
CA LEU A 46 9.78 -11.43 -5.06
C LEU A 46 10.68 -12.19 -6.04
N ALA A 47 11.86 -12.63 -5.60
CA ALA A 47 12.74 -13.47 -6.43
C ALA A 47 12.09 -14.82 -6.76
N LYS A 48 11.41 -15.45 -5.79
CA LYS A 48 10.65 -16.69 -6.00
C LYS A 48 9.48 -16.48 -6.96
N ALA A 49 8.72 -15.40 -6.80
CA ALA A 49 7.60 -15.02 -7.64
C ALA A 49 8.04 -14.83 -9.11
N LYS A 50 9.12 -14.07 -9.32
CA LYS A 50 9.75 -13.89 -10.64
C LYS A 50 10.17 -15.20 -11.29
N LYS A 51 10.81 -16.09 -10.53
CA LYS A 51 11.22 -17.41 -11.03
C LYS A 51 10.04 -18.32 -11.37
N ALA A 52 8.96 -18.24 -10.59
CA ALA A 52 7.78 -19.06 -10.76
C ALA A 52 6.76 -18.50 -11.78
N GLY A 53 6.93 -17.24 -12.23
CA GLY A 53 5.95 -16.55 -13.05
C GLY A 53 4.63 -16.31 -12.31
N LYS A 54 4.70 -16.11 -11.00
CA LYS A 54 3.55 -15.90 -10.10
C LYS A 54 3.59 -14.48 -9.54
N ASP A 55 2.44 -13.98 -9.13
CA ASP A 55 2.34 -12.73 -8.37
C ASP A 55 2.69 -12.98 -6.89
N LEU A 56 2.69 -11.93 -6.07
CA LEU A 56 2.80 -12.01 -4.63
C LEU A 56 1.45 -11.77 -3.96
N LEU A 57 1.19 -12.50 -2.89
CA LEU A 57 0.22 -12.13 -1.86
C LEU A 57 1.03 -11.76 -0.62
N VAL A 58 0.99 -10.48 -0.28
CA VAL A 58 1.75 -9.88 0.82
C VAL A 58 0.80 -9.62 1.98
N ASP A 59 1.02 -10.30 3.10
CA ASP A 59 0.28 -10.10 4.35
C ASP A 59 1.06 -9.18 5.29
N PHE A 60 0.58 -7.96 5.46
CA PHE A 60 1.04 -7.08 6.53
C PHE A 60 0.28 -7.46 7.81
N THR A 61 1.01 -7.96 8.81
CA THR A 61 0.42 -8.63 9.97
C THR A 61 1.12 -8.26 11.29
N GLY A 62 0.44 -8.50 12.40
CA GLY A 62 0.99 -8.38 13.75
C GLY A 62 0.74 -9.67 14.52
N SER A 63 1.63 -10.64 14.36
CA SER A 63 1.44 -12.05 14.69
C SER A 63 1.05 -12.35 16.14
N ASP A 64 1.44 -11.50 17.10
CA ASP A 64 1.30 -11.75 18.53
C ASP A 64 0.34 -10.80 19.26
N TRP A 65 -0.21 -9.79 18.58
CA TRP A 65 -1.10 -8.79 19.19
C TRP A 65 -2.34 -8.43 18.36
N CYS A 66 -2.32 -8.68 17.04
CA CYS A 66 -3.42 -8.35 16.16
C CYS A 66 -4.42 -9.50 16.10
N GLY A 67 -5.50 -9.41 16.90
CA GLY A 67 -6.54 -10.45 16.95
C GLY A 67 -7.19 -10.75 15.60
N TRP A 68 -7.42 -9.75 14.75
CA TRP A 68 -7.96 -9.95 13.40
C TRP A 68 -6.97 -10.61 12.44
N CYS A 69 -5.67 -10.40 12.65
CA CYS A 69 -4.62 -11.05 11.87
C CYS A 69 -4.55 -12.54 12.22
N ILE A 70 -4.52 -12.86 13.52
CA ILE A 70 -4.57 -14.24 14.02
C ILE A 70 -5.81 -14.95 13.47
N ARG A 71 -6.97 -14.28 13.56
CA ARG A 71 -8.24 -14.82 13.03
C ARG A 71 -8.21 -15.06 11.52
N LEU A 72 -7.57 -14.19 10.74
CA LEU A 72 -7.41 -14.40 9.29
C LEU A 72 -6.56 -15.64 9.00
N HIS A 73 -5.47 -15.85 9.74
CA HIS A 73 -4.65 -17.05 9.58
C HIS A 73 -5.45 -18.31 9.95
N GLU A 74 -6.07 -18.30 11.12
CA GLU A 74 -6.83 -19.45 11.65
C GLU A 74 -8.07 -19.80 10.81
N GLU A 75 -8.82 -18.82 10.30
CA GLU A 75 -10.06 -19.07 9.56
C GLU A 75 -9.86 -19.20 8.05
N VAL A 76 -8.72 -18.77 7.51
CA VAL A 76 -8.48 -18.71 6.06
C VAL A 76 -7.15 -19.33 5.68
N PHE A 77 -6.01 -18.77 6.11
CA PHE A 77 -4.71 -19.12 5.53
C PHE A 77 -4.21 -20.51 5.92
N ASP A 78 -4.60 -21.01 7.10
CA ASP A 78 -4.21 -22.34 7.60
C ASP A 78 -5.03 -23.48 6.96
N HIS A 79 -5.98 -23.15 6.07
CA HIS A 79 -6.86 -24.11 5.42
C HIS A 79 -6.41 -24.49 4.01
N GLU A 80 -6.53 -25.78 3.69
CA GLU A 80 -6.20 -26.35 2.38
C GLU A 80 -6.98 -25.71 1.23
N GLU A 81 -8.24 -25.39 1.51
CA GLU A 81 -9.16 -24.73 0.59
C GLU A 81 -8.68 -23.33 0.18
N PHE A 82 -7.80 -22.70 0.96
CA PHE A 82 -7.14 -21.46 0.60
C PHE A 82 -5.81 -21.72 -0.11
N TRP A 83 -4.86 -22.39 0.54
CA TRP A 83 -3.48 -22.39 0.07
C TRP A 83 -3.31 -23.18 -1.23
N LYS A 84 -4.09 -24.23 -1.49
CA LYS A 84 -4.02 -24.97 -2.76
C LYS A 84 -4.33 -24.07 -3.96
N PRO A 85 -5.54 -23.49 -4.10
CA PRO A 85 -5.84 -22.64 -5.26
C PRO A 85 -5.06 -21.32 -5.27
N ALA A 86 -4.75 -20.75 -4.10
CA ALA A 86 -4.01 -19.48 -4.04
C ALA A 86 -2.52 -19.66 -4.44
N SER A 87 -1.89 -20.78 -4.07
CA SER A 87 -0.49 -21.05 -4.39
C SER A 87 -0.25 -21.28 -5.89
N GLU A 88 -1.28 -21.59 -6.68
CA GLU A 88 -1.19 -21.62 -8.14
C GLU A 88 -0.87 -20.25 -8.74
N LYS A 89 -1.32 -19.18 -8.07
CA LYS A 89 -1.28 -17.80 -8.59
C LYS A 89 -0.26 -16.93 -7.86
N PHE A 90 -0.01 -17.23 -6.59
CA PHE A 90 0.76 -16.37 -5.71
C PHE A 90 1.92 -17.11 -5.04
N VAL A 91 2.98 -16.36 -4.79
CA VAL A 91 3.95 -16.65 -3.71
C VAL A 91 3.49 -15.88 -2.48
N PHE A 92 3.44 -16.54 -1.34
CA PHE A 92 2.97 -15.95 -0.08
C PHE A 92 4.14 -15.36 0.71
N VAL A 93 3.93 -14.16 1.26
CA VAL A 93 4.89 -13.53 2.15
C VAL A 93 4.17 -12.79 3.27
N ALA A 94 4.63 -12.99 4.50
CA ALA A 94 4.13 -12.31 5.69
C ALA A 94 5.18 -11.29 6.16
N LEU A 95 4.82 -10.02 6.12
CA LEU A 95 5.61 -8.92 6.67
C LEU A 95 5.07 -8.62 8.06
N ASP A 96 5.72 -9.22 9.07
CA ASP A 96 5.26 -9.17 10.46
C ASP A 96 5.79 -7.93 11.20
N PHE A 97 4.93 -7.34 12.04
CA PHE A 97 5.18 -6.20 12.92
C PHE A 97 4.86 -6.57 14.38
N PRO A 98 5.61 -7.50 15.00
CA PRO A 98 5.29 -8.04 16.30
C PRO A 98 5.66 -7.10 17.46
N ASN A 99 5.01 -7.26 18.62
CA ASN A 99 5.31 -6.49 19.81
C ASN A 99 6.36 -7.15 20.71
N GLY A 100 6.37 -8.49 20.77
CA GLY A 100 7.29 -9.27 21.58
C GLY A 100 8.72 -9.31 21.03
N GLU A 101 9.70 -9.11 21.89
CA GLU A 101 11.12 -9.05 21.52
C GLU A 101 11.62 -10.34 20.83
N GLU A 102 11.14 -11.51 21.26
CA GLU A 102 11.49 -12.78 20.63
C GLU A 102 10.95 -12.92 19.20
N ALA A 103 9.75 -12.37 18.94
CA ALA A 103 9.16 -12.38 17.61
C ALA A 103 9.82 -11.34 16.71
N LYS A 104 10.14 -10.14 17.23
CA LYS A 104 10.92 -9.12 16.51
C LYS A 104 12.27 -9.65 16.06
N ALA A 105 12.96 -10.41 16.91
CA ALA A 105 14.26 -11.02 16.59
C ALA A 105 14.19 -12.04 15.42
N LYS A 106 12.99 -12.51 15.06
CA LYS A 106 12.76 -13.43 13.93
C LYS A 106 12.36 -12.73 12.64
N VAL A 107 12.05 -11.43 12.67
CA VAL A 107 11.76 -10.65 11.48
C VAL A 107 13.08 -10.45 10.71
N PRO A 108 13.23 -11.01 9.49
CA PRO A 108 14.53 -11.03 8.82
C PRO A 108 14.96 -9.63 8.34
N ASN A 109 14.01 -8.76 8.01
CA ASN A 109 14.28 -7.44 7.46
C ASN A 109 13.25 -6.39 7.91
N PRO A 110 13.28 -5.94 9.18
CA PRO A 110 12.30 -5.00 9.71
C PRO A 110 12.33 -3.64 9.02
N GLU A 111 13.50 -3.19 8.55
CA GLU A 111 13.64 -1.93 7.82
C GLU A 111 12.90 -1.96 6.48
N ARG A 112 13.03 -3.06 5.73
CA ARG A 112 12.31 -3.26 4.47
C ARG A 112 10.80 -3.39 4.68
N ASN A 113 10.37 -4.02 5.78
CA ASN A 113 8.95 -4.09 6.15
C ASN A 113 8.37 -2.69 6.38
N GLU A 114 9.06 -1.83 7.13
CA GLU A 114 8.65 -0.44 7.35
C GLU A 114 8.67 0.38 6.05
N GLU A 115 9.67 0.21 5.19
CA GLU A 115 9.71 0.86 3.88
C GLU A 115 8.47 0.51 3.04
N LEU A 116 8.12 -0.78 2.93
CA LEU A 116 6.96 -1.25 2.16
C LEU A 116 5.64 -0.82 2.77
N LYS A 117 5.53 -0.84 4.11
CA LYS A 117 4.36 -0.35 4.84
C LYS A 117 4.12 1.13 4.56
N ASN A 118 5.19 1.94 4.54
CA ASN A 118 5.11 3.36 4.22
C ASN A 118 4.81 3.59 2.74
N LEU A 119 5.49 2.89 1.83
CA LEU A 119 5.30 2.98 0.38
C LEU A 119 3.85 2.71 -0.02
N HIS A 120 3.21 1.74 0.62
CA HIS A 120 1.84 1.32 0.33
C HIS A 120 0.78 1.93 1.26
N GLY A 121 1.16 2.88 2.14
CA GLY A 121 0.23 3.56 3.04
C GLY A 121 -0.56 2.60 3.92
N ILE A 122 0.12 1.62 4.52
CA ILE A 122 -0.48 0.60 5.37
C ILE A 122 -0.64 1.17 6.79
N GLN A 123 -1.88 1.44 7.18
CA GLN A 123 -2.21 2.06 8.47
C GLN A 123 -2.80 1.08 9.49
N GLY A 124 -3.15 -0.13 9.07
CA GLY A 124 -3.79 -1.12 9.91
C GLY A 124 -3.53 -2.54 9.46
N PHE A 125 -3.79 -3.48 10.36
CA PHE A 125 -3.56 -4.90 10.13
C PHE A 125 -4.85 -5.71 10.43
N PRO A 126 -5.10 -6.82 9.71
CA PRO A 126 -4.31 -7.30 8.57
C PRO A 126 -4.60 -6.48 7.31
N THR A 127 -3.56 -6.17 6.54
CA THR A 127 -3.71 -5.64 5.18
C THR A 127 -3.02 -6.59 4.20
N ILE A 128 -3.78 -7.07 3.21
CA ILE A 128 -3.29 -7.97 2.18
C ILE A 128 -3.14 -7.21 0.88
N LEU A 129 -1.95 -7.24 0.28
CA LEU A 129 -1.71 -6.71 -1.06
C LEU A 129 -1.47 -7.84 -2.05
N LEU A 130 -2.05 -7.70 -3.25
CA LEU A 130 -1.69 -8.50 -4.41
C LEU A 130 -0.77 -7.67 -5.30
N ILE A 131 0.46 -8.13 -5.46
CA ILE A 131 1.53 -7.38 -6.12
C ILE A 131 2.12 -8.21 -7.24
N ASN A 132 2.27 -7.63 -8.43
CA ASN A 132 2.93 -8.36 -9.51
C ASN A 132 4.46 -8.33 -9.38
N THR A 133 5.15 -9.04 -10.26
CA THR A 133 6.62 -9.14 -10.22
C THR A 133 7.36 -7.83 -10.53
N ASP A 134 6.65 -6.81 -11.02
CA ASP A 134 7.20 -5.48 -11.28
C ASP A 134 7.04 -4.55 -10.06
N GLY A 135 6.36 -4.99 -9.00
CA GLY A 135 6.09 -4.22 -7.79
C GLY A 135 4.77 -3.45 -7.81
N ASP A 136 3.97 -3.57 -8.87
CA ASP A 136 2.68 -2.88 -8.95
C ASP A 136 1.61 -3.63 -8.14
N VAL A 137 0.95 -2.89 -7.24
CA VAL A 137 -0.23 -3.37 -6.51
C VAL A 137 -1.41 -3.42 -7.48
N PHE A 138 -2.09 -4.56 -7.53
CA PHE A 138 -3.32 -4.75 -8.29
C PHE A 138 -4.48 -5.30 -7.43
N GLY A 139 -4.28 -5.46 -6.13
CA GLY A 139 -5.35 -5.80 -5.22
C GLY A 139 -4.99 -5.39 -3.81
N ARG A 140 -5.98 -4.95 -3.04
CA ARG A 140 -5.85 -4.65 -1.61
C ARG A 140 -7.08 -5.15 -0.89
N THR A 141 -6.88 -5.82 0.23
CA THR A 141 -7.96 -6.26 1.11
C THR A 141 -7.44 -6.46 2.54
N GLY A 142 -8.23 -7.10 3.39
CA GLY A 142 -7.86 -7.44 4.76
C GLY A 142 -8.64 -8.66 5.21
N TYR A 143 -9.00 -8.70 6.48
CA TYR A 143 -9.85 -9.75 7.01
C TYR A 143 -11.26 -9.69 6.41
N ARG A 144 -11.81 -10.86 6.06
CA ARG A 144 -13.20 -11.02 5.64
C ARG A 144 -13.77 -12.29 6.27
N GLU A 145 -14.94 -12.17 6.89
CA GLU A 145 -15.68 -13.34 7.40
C GLU A 145 -16.16 -14.22 6.25
N GLY A 146 -16.24 -15.54 6.49
CA GLY A 146 -16.77 -16.52 5.53
C GLY A 146 -15.85 -17.72 5.28
N GLY A 147 -14.62 -17.70 5.80
CA GLY A 147 -13.67 -18.80 5.68
C GLY A 147 -12.91 -18.83 4.35
N PRO A 148 -12.19 -19.93 4.04
CA PRO A 148 -11.18 -19.96 2.99
C PRO A 148 -11.75 -19.86 1.58
N VAL A 149 -12.87 -20.54 1.30
CA VAL A 149 -13.44 -20.59 -0.05
C VAL A 149 -13.95 -19.22 -0.51
N PRO A 150 -14.80 -18.49 0.24
CA PRO A 150 -15.20 -17.14 -0.15
C PRO A 150 -14.02 -16.16 -0.24
N TYR A 151 -12.98 -16.36 0.58
CA TYR A 151 -11.78 -15.53 0.52
C TYR A 151 -11.02 -15.72 -0.81
N VAL A 152 -10.87 -16.96 -1.28
CA VAL A 152 -10.26 -17.24 -2.60
C VAL A 152 -11.08 -16.64 -3.73
N GLU A 153 -12.41 -16.73 -3.68
CA GLU A 153 -13.30 -16.09 -4.66
C GLU A 153 -13.09 -14.58 -4.71
N HIS A 154 -13.05 -13.94 -3.53
CA HIS A 154 -12.74 -12.53 -3.40
C HIS A 154 -11.37 -12.17 -3.99
N LEU A 155 -10.32 -12.93 -3.67
CA LEU A 155 -8.99 -12.72 -4.24
C LEU A 155 -9.01 -12.78 -5.77
N ASN A 156 -9.79 -13.70 -6.34
CA ASN A 156 -9.93 -13.83 -7.79
C ASN A 156 -10.65 -12.63 -8.43
N GLU A 157 -11.70 -12.13 -7.78
CA GLU A 157 -12.45 -10.96 -8.24
C GLU A 157 -11.58 -9.71 -8.25
N ILE A 158 -10.92 -9.41 -7.14
CA ILE A 158 -10.04 -8.23 -7.05
C ILE A 158 -8.82 -8.38 -7.97
N SER A 159 -8.28 -9.59 -8.12
CA SER A 159 -7.18 -9.86 -9.08
C SER A 159 -7.59 -9.54 -10.50
N LYS A 160 -8.79 -9.99 -10.91
CA LYS A 160 -9.29 -9.78 -12.26
C LYS A 160 -9.50 -8.29 -12.52
N GLN A 161 -10.23 -7.61 -11.63
CA GLN A 161 -10.55 -6.20 -11.80
C GLN A 161 -9.28 -5.34 -11.75
N GLY A 162 -8.43 -5.53 -10.75
CA GLY A 162 -7.26 -4.70 -10.59
C GLY A 162 -6.17 -4.93 -11.65
N LYS A 163 -6.04 -6.14 -12.21
CA LYS A 163 -5.19 -6.34 -13.40
C LYS A 163 -5.72 -5.60 -14.62
N MET A 164 -7.04 -5.52 -14.80
CA MET A 164 -7.63 -4.72 -15.88
C MET A 164 -7.38 -3.23 -15.69
N ASP A 165 -7.47 -2.74 -14.46
CA ASP A 165 -7.22 -1.32 -14.17
C ASP A 165 -5.73 -0.98 -14.29
N LEU A 166 -4.85 -1.83 -13.77
CA LEU A 166 -3.41 -1.68 -13.94
C LEU A 166 -2.99 -1.71 -15.42
N ALA A 167 -3.64 -2.53 -16.25
CA ALA A 167 -3.36 -2.54 -17.68
C ALA A 167 -3.62 -1.18 -18.35
N LYS A 168 -4.68 -0.47 -17.95
CA LYS A 168 -4.98 0.90 -18.45
C LYS A 168 -3.90 1.88 -18.01
N VAL A 169 -3.48 1.82 -16.74
CA VAL A 169 -2.38 2.65 -16.22
C VAL A 169 -1.10 2.40 -17.01
N ARG A 170 -0.73 1.13 -17.20
CA ARG A 170 0.46 0.74 -17.97
C ARG A 170 0.40 1.17 -19.43
N GLU A 171 -0.79 1.20 -20.03
CA GLU A 171 -0.96 1.72 -21.39
C GLU A 171 -0.61 3.21 -21.48
N ILE A 172 -1.07 4.03 -20.54
CA ILE A 172 -0.75 5.46 -20.48
C ILE A 172 0.77 5.64 -20.31
N VAL A 173 1.38 4.93 -19.36
CA VAL A 173 2.82 5.00 -19.08
C VAL A 173 3.64 4.56 -20.29
N ALA A 174 3.25 3.46 -20.95
CA ALA A 174 3.95 2.95 -22.13
C ALA A 174 3.85 3.89 -23.34
N LYS A 175 2.71 4.58 -23.51
CA LYS A 175 2.58 5.64 -24.53
C LYS A 175 3.47 6.84 -24.19
N ALA A 176 3.44 7.28 -22.93
CA ALA A 176 4.24 8.42 -22.47
C ALA A 176 5.73 8.18 -22.65
N ALA A 177 6.22 6.99 -22.30
CA ALA A 177 7.62 6.59 -22.45
C ALA A 177 8.15 6.70 -23.89
N LYS A 178 7.29 6.61 -24.90
CA LYS A 178 7.64 6.70 -26.33
C LYS A 178 7.36 8.08 -26.94
N ALA A 179 6.76 8.98 -26.18
CA ALA A 179 6.38 10.30 -26.64
C ALA A 179 7.42 11.35 -26.22
N GLU A 180 7.54 12.40 -27.02
CA GLU A 180 8.39 13.57 -26.77
C GLU A 180 7.59 14.87 -27.00
N GLY A 181 8.10 15.98 -26.49
CA GLY A 181 7.50 17.31 -26.66
C GLY A 181 6.01 17.35 -26.25
N ASP A 182 5.20 18.04 -27.05
CA ASP A 182 3.77 18.26 -26.78
C ASP A 182 2.98 16.95 -26.61
N ALA A 183 3.36 15.89 -27.32
CA ALA A 183 2.72 14.59 -27.19
C ALA A 183 2.96 13.96 -25.80
N ARG A 184 4.18 14.11 -25.26
CA ARG A 184 4.49 13.65 -23.90
C ARG A 184 3.76 14.48 -22.86
N THR A 185 3.76 15.80 -23.02
CA THR A 185 3.02 16.73 -22.16
C THR A 185 1.54 16.37 -22.11
N ALA A 186 0.91 16.08 -23.26
CA ALA A 186 -0.49 15.66 -23.29
C ALA A 186 -0.74 14.36 -22.49
N LEU A 187 0.15 13.37 -22.61
CA LEU A 187 0.05 12.10 -21.89
C LEU A 187 0.29 12.23 -20.39
N ILE A 188 1.20 13.10 -19.95
CA ILE A 188 1.35 13.45 -18.52
C ILE A 188 0.06 14.13 -18.03
N GLY A 189 -0.53 15.00 -18.85
CA GLY A 189 -1.81 15.64 -18.54
C GLY A 189 -2.98 14.65 -18.44
N GLU A 190 -2.99 13.59 -19.25
CA GLU A 190 -3.94 12.47 -19.16
C GLU A 190 -3.69 11.64 -17.90
N ALA A 191 -2.42 11.31 -17.62
CA ALA A 191 -2.02 10.61 -16.40
C ALA A 191 -2.46 11.35 -15.13
N ALA A 192 -2.31 12.68 -15.08
CA ALA A 192 -2.76 13.48 -13.95
C ALA A 192 -4.29 13.43 -13.77
N MET A 193 -5.07 13.37 -14.86
CA MET A 193 -6.53 13.21 -14.76
C MET A 193 -6.91 11.83 -14.25
N ALA A 194 -6.27 10.78 -14.77
CA ALA A 194 -6.50 9.43 -14.33
C ALA A 194 -6.14 9.29 -12.84
N LEU A 195 -5.01 9.83 -12.39
CA LEU A 195 -4.58 9.80 -11.00
C LEU A 195 -5.56 10.54 -10.07
N ALA A 196 -6.03 11.73 -10.48
CA ALA A 196 -6.99 12.51 -9.69
C ALA A 196 -8.36 11.83 -9.54
N ALA A 197 -8.69 10.86 -10.41
CA ALA A 197 -9.92 10.06 -10.32
C ALA A 197 -9.76 8.79 -9.48
N MET A 198 -8.54 8.48 -9.03
CA MET A 198 -8.23 7.32 -8.20
C MET A 198 -8.29 7.67 -6.71
N ASN A 199 -8.46 6.65 -5.87
CA ASN A 199 -8.14 6.77 -4.44
C ASN A 199 -6.71 6.26 -4.19
N SER A 200 -6.13 6.56 -3.02
CA SER A 200 -4.76 6.18 -2.66
C SER A 200 -4.49 4.67 -2.67
N GLU A 201 -5.53 3.85 -2.59
CA GLU A 201 -5.48 2.38 -2.57
C GLU A 201 -5.66 1.74 -3.95
N SER A 202 -5.92 2.54 -4.99
CA SER A 202 -6.25 2.03 -6.32
C SER A 202 -5.04 1.38 -7.01
N PRO A 203 -5.23 0.32 -7.81
CA PRO A 203 -4.16 -0.28 -8.61
C PRO A 203 -3.42 0.72 -9.50
N GLY A 204 -2.09 0.76 -9.41
CA GLY A 204 -1.24 1.60 -10.26
C GLY A 204 -1.11 3.07 -9.84
N VAL A 205 -1.58 3.48 -8.65
CA VAL A 205 -1.39 4.85 -8.12
C VAL A 205 0.09 5.25 -8.15
N VAL A 206 0.98 4.41 -7.60
CA VAL A 206 2.42 4.72 -7.52
C VAL A 206 3.03 4.84 -8.91
N THR A 207 2.74 3.88 -9.79
CA THR A 207 3.20 3.86 -11.19
C THR A 207 2.80 5.12 -11.95
N LEU A 208 1.55 5.56 -11.78
CA LEU A 208 1.05 6.75 -12.45
C LEU A 208 1.57 8.03 -11.80
N ALA A 209 1.73 8.07 -10.48
CA ALA A 209 2.30 9.18 -9.75
C ALA A 209 3.75 9.48 -10.18
N GLU A 210 4.56 8.47 -10.46
CA GLU A 210 5.91 8.66 -11.03
C GLU A 210 5.89 9.45 -12.35
N LEU A 211 4.98 9.10 -13.28
CA LEU A 211 4.82 9.85 -14.53
C LEU A 211 4.26 11.27 -14.28
N VAL A 212 3.29 11.42 -13.38
CA VAL A 212 2.68 12.72 -13.05
C VAL A 212 3.69 13.69 -12.42
N ARG A 213 4.66 13.18 -11.66
CA ARG A 213 5.75 13.99 -11.09
C ARG A 213 6.59 14.69 -12.14
N GLU A 214 6.76 14.11 -13.34
CA GLU A 214 7.44 14.80 -14.45
C GLU A 214 6.73 16.12 -14.81
N GLY A 215 5.41 16.16 -14.66
CA GLY A 215 4.58 17.33 -14.93
C GLY A 215 4.74 18.49 -13.94
N LEU A 216 5.37 18.27 -12.78
CA LEU A 216 5.70 19.35 -11.83
C LEU A 216 6.69 20.36 -12.41
N ALA A 217 7.54 19.93 -13.34
CA ALA A 217 8.48 20.82 -14.04
C ALA A 217 7.87 21.51 -15.28
N ILE A 218 6.61 21.21 -15.64
CA ILE A 218 5.94 21.71 -16.83
C ILE A 218 4.93 22.79 -16.42
N GLU A 219 5.19 24.04 -16.76
CA GLU A 219 4.37 25.20 -16.32
C GLU A 219 2.86 25.02 -16.62
N SER A 220 2.51 24.48 -17.78
CA SER A 220 1.11 24.26 -18.18
C SER A 220 0.41 23.14 -17.41
N LEU A 221 1.15 22.29 -16.68
CA LEU A 221 0.62 21.13 -15.97
C LEU A 221 0.87 21.16 -14.46
N GLU A 222 1.79 21.99 -13.98
CA GLU A 222 2.30 21.94 -12.60
C GLU A 222 1.15 21.91 -11.57
N ARG A 223 0.19 22.85 -11.66
CA ARG A 223 -0.97 22.89 -10.75
C ARG A 223 -1.81 21.61 -10.80
N LYS A 224 -2.10 21.11 -11.99
CA LYS A 224 -2.92 19.91 -12.19
C LYS A 224 -2.22 18.67 -11.62
N CYS A 225 -0.91 18.57 -11.79
CA CYS A 225 -0.11 17.48 -11.27
C CYS A 225 -0.01 17.55 -9.74
N VAL A 226 0.16 18.76 -9.18
CA VAL A 226 0.12 19.00 -7.73
C VAL A 226 -1.21 18.52 -7.14
N GLU A 227 -2.32 18.95 -7.71
CA GLU A 227 -3.67 18.58 -7.24
C GLU A 227 -3.90 17.07 -7.34
N ALA A 228 -3.48 16.42 -8.43
CA ALA A 228 -3.62 14.99 -8.62
C ALA A 228 -2.80 14.18 -7.59
N LEU A 229 -1.54 14.55 -7.35
CA LEU A 229 -0.67 13.88 -6.38
C LEU A 229 -1.16 14.05 -4.94
N LEU A 230 -1.63 15.26 -4.58
CA LEU A 230 -2.23 15.53 -3.28
C LEU A 230 -3.50 14.69 -3.04
N ALA A 231 -4.34 14.52 -4.06
CA ALA A 231 -5.60 13.78 -3.96
C ALA A 231 -5.40 12.30 -3.59
N VAL A 232 -4.27 11.70 -3.99
CA VAL A 232 -3.92 10.31 -3.68
C VAL A 232 -2.86 10.18 -2.57
N GLY A 233 -2.54 11.28 -1.87
CA GLY A 233 -1.57 11.28 -0.76
C GLY A 233 -0.12 10.99 -1.17
N GLN A 234 0.24 11.18 -2.44
CA GLN A 234 1.59 10.91 -2.96
C GLN A 234 2.48 12.14 -2.76
N ILE A 235 2.99 12.33 -1.54
CA ILE A 235 3.75 13.53 -1.15
C ILE A 235 5.24 13.24 -1.06
N ASP A 236 6.04 14.06 -1.75
CA ASP A 236 7.48 14.10 -1.59
C ASP A 236 7.98 15.55 -1.52
N GLU A 237 9.30 15.73 -1.47
CA GLU A 237 9.92 17.06 -1.42
C GLU A 237 9.66 17.88 -2.69
N SER A 238 9.59 17.26 -3.86
CA SER A 238 9.32 17.93 -5.13
C SER A 238 7.90 18.49 -5.16
N LEU A 239 6.91 17.71 -4.71
CA LEU A 239 5.52 18.14 -4.58
C LEU A 239 5.41 19.31 -3.59
N ARG A 240 6.05 19.20 -2.42
CA ARG A 240 6.05 20.27 -1.40
C ARG A 240 6.65 21.58 -1.94
N ALA A 241 7.73 21.49 -2.71
CA ALA A 241 8.33 22.65 -3.37
C ALA A 241 7.37 23.30 -4.38
N SER A 242 6.71 22.50 -5.25
CA SER A 242 5.72 23.02 -6.20
C SER A 242 4.49 23.61 -5.50
N VAL A 243 3.98 22.99 -4.43
CA VAL A 243 2.89 23.55 -3.61
C VAL A 243 3.26 24.93 -3.07
N THR A 244 4.45 25.06 -2.46
CA THR A 244 4.92 26.33 -1.88
C THR A 244 5.10 27.41 -2.94
N LYS A 245 5.60 27.03 -4.12
CA LYS A 245 5.78 27.94 -5.26
C LYS A 245 4.44 28.41 -5.83
N LEU A 246 3.47 27.52 -5.99
CA LEU A 246 2.17 27.82 -6.59
C LEU A 246 1.22 28.58 -5.67
N ASP A 247 1.38 28.42 -4.35
CA ASP A 247 0.46 28.98 -3.37
C ASP A 247 1.16 29.44 -2.08
N PRO A 248 2.13 30.37 -2.16
CA PRO A 248 2.97 30.76 -1.02
C PRO A 248 2.20 31.42 0.14
N LYS A 249 0.96 31.85 -0.10
CA LYS A 249 0.08 32.49 0.89
C LYS A 249 -1.14 31.63 1.26
N ASN A 250 -1.24 30.41 0.74
CA ASN A 250 -2.39 29.53 0.88
C ASN A 250 -3.72 30.15 0.37
N GLU A 251 -3.67 31.02 -0.62
CA GLU A 251 -4.86 31.65 -1.22
C GLU A 251 -5.73 30.64 -1.97
N SER A 252 -5.15 29.55 -2.49
CA SER A 252 -5.87 28.47 -3.17
C SER A 252 -6.10 27.23 -2.31
N GLY A 253 -5.63 27.23 -1.06
CA GLY A 253 -5.74 26.10 -0.14
C GLY A 253 -4.81 24.93 -0.47
N LEU A 254 -3.76 25.12 -1.28
CA LEU A 254 -2.85 24.01 -1.61
C LEU A 254 -1.92 23.65 -0.45
N LEU A 255 -1.49 24.64 0.36
CA LEU A 255 -0.63 24.37 1.51
C LEU A 255 -1.39 23.58 2.58
N GLU A 256 -2.61 23.97 2.94
CA GLU A 256 -3.42 23.24 3.91
C GLU A 256 -3.74 21.80 3.48
N LYS A 257 -4.01 21.57 2.18
CA LYS A 257 -4.19 20.21 1.62
C LYS A 257 -2.90 19.39 1.70
N CYS A 258 -1.75 20.01 1.41
CA CYS A 258 -0.46 19.35 1.55
C CYS A 258 -0.19 18.95 2.99
N VAL A 259 -0.43 19.85 3.96
CA VAL A 259 -0.26 19.54 5.38
C VAL A 259 -1.26 18.47 5.84
N ALA A 260 -2.50 18.51 5.36
CA ALA A 260 -3.48 17.48 5.68
C ALA A 260 -3.06 16.10 5.21
N ALA A 261 -2.52 15.99 4.00
CA ALA A 261 -2.03 14.73 3.48
C ALA A 261 -0.77 14.25 4.26
N VAL A 262 0.11 15.15 4.74
CA VAL A 262 1.20 14.79 5.67
C VAL A 262 0.64 14.26 7.00
N CYS A 263 -0.37 14.93 7.55
CA CYS A 263 -1.03 14.53 8.80
C CYS A 263 -1.70 13.16 8.70
N GLN A 264 -2.20 12.77 7.52
CA GLN A 264 -2.76 11.44 7.28
C GLN A 264 -1.71 10.33 7.33
N ALA A 265 -0.44 10.65 7.04
CA ALA A 265 0.65 9.67 7.04
C ALA A 265 1.30 9.46 8.43
N VAL A 266 0.80 10.12 9.49
CA VAL A 266 1.36 10.01 10.85
C VAL A 266 1.19 8.60 11.40
N ALA A 267 2.29 7.88 11.58
CA ALA A 267 2.31 6.50 12.12
C ALA A 267 3.26 6.33 13.31
N SER A 268 4.16 7.28 13.55
CA SER A 268 5.16 7.25 14.62
C SER A 268 5.19 8.57 15.41
N ARG A 269 5.93 8.60 16.52
CA ARG A 269 6.15 9.83 17.29
C ARG A 269 6.98 10.84 16.48
N GLU A 270 7.93 10.35 15.70
CA GLU A 270 8.75 11.15 14.79
C GLU A 270 7.86 11.84 13.74
N ASP A 271 6.87 11.14 13.19
CA ASP A 271 5.90 11.73 12.26
C ASP A 271 5.03 12.78 12.96
N VAL A 272 4.66 12.57 14.23
CA VAL A 272 3.91 13.57 15.01
C VAL A 272 4.71 14.87 15.15
N VAL A 273 6.03 14.78 15.38
CA VAL A 273 6.91 15.96 15.43
C VAL A 273 6.90 16.68 14.08
N ALA A 274 7.09 15.93 12.99
CA ALA A 274 7.11 16.50 11.63
C ALA A 274 5.76 17.14 11.26
N ALA A 275 4.65 16.43 11.45
CA ALA A 275 3.31 16.93 11.15
C ALA A 275 2.95 18.15 12.01
N SER A 276 3.32 18.16 13.30
CA SER A 276 3.11 19.33 14.14
C SER A 276 3.90 20.54 13.66
N ALA A 277 5.10 20.37 13.10
CA ALA A 277 5.87 21.47 12.54
C ALA A 277 5.23 22.00 11.25
N GLU A 278 4.69 21.12 10.40
CA GLU A 278 3.95 21.52 9.19
C GLU A 278 2.65 22.27 9.51
N ILE A 279 1.89 21.84 10.51
CA ILE A 279 0.68 22.57 10.98
C ILE A 279 1.06 23.98 11.47
N ASP A 280 2.19 24.14 12.16
CA ASP A 280 2.62 25.45 12.68
C ASP A 280 2.89 26.46 11.56
N LYS A 281 3.37 26.00 10.39
CA LYS A 281 3.58 26.87 9.21
C LYS A 281 2.29 27.50 8.68
N LEU A 282 1.13 26.87 8.94
CA LEU A 282 -0.17 27.39 8.54
C LEU A 282 -0.74 28.43 9.50
N PHE A 283 -0.14 28.61 10.68
CA PHE A 283 -0.77 29.35 11.78
C PHE A 283 -1.08 30.83 11.43
N GLU A 284 -0.16 31.48 10.73
CA GLU A 284 -0.27 32.88 10.29
C GLU A 284 -0.94 33.03 8.91
N LEU A 285 -1.27 31.92 8.25
CA LEU A 285 -1.90 31.93 6.93
C LEU A 285 -3.43 31.93 7.05
N ALA A 286 -4.08 32.46 6.01
CA ALA A 286 -5.51 32.28 5.84
C ALA A 286 -5.77 30.83 5.43
N ILE A 287 -6.71 30.17 6.13
CA ILE A 287 -7.15 28.81 5.79
C ILE A 287 -8.42 28.92 4.97
N VAL A 288 -8.43 28.27 3.81
CA VAL A 288 -9.52 28.35 2.83
C VAL A 288 -10.64 27.38 3.22
N ASP A 289 -10.28 26.11 3.45
CA ASP A 289 -11.18 25.07 3.92
C ASP A 289 -11.24 25.07 5.45
N LYS A 290 -12.35 25.58 5.99
CA LYS A 290 -12.56 25.67 7.43
C LYS A 290 -12.67 24.31 8.10
N GLU A 291 -13.23 23.31 7.43
CA GLU A 291 -13.33 21.95 8.00
C GLU A 291 -11.93 21.33 8.12
N LEU A 292 -11.11 21.54 7.09
CA LEU A 292 -9.72 21.13 7.11
C LEU A 292 -8.92 21.88 8.18
N GLY A 293 -9.13 23.19 8.33
CA GLY A 293 -8.56 23.99 9.40
C GLY A 293 -8.91 23.46 10.79
N ALA A 294 -10.20 23.20 11.02
CA ALA A 294 -10.68 22.60 12.26
C ALA A 294 -9.98 21.27 12.54
N MET A 295 -9.91 20.38 11.56
CA MET A 295 -9.25 19.08 11.69
C MET A 295 -7.75 19.21 12.00
N LEU A 296 -7.01 19.99 11.20
CA LEU A 296 -5.57 20.15 11.31
C LEU A 296 -5.15 20.69 12.68
N PHE A 297 -5.74 21.80 13.11
CA PHE A 297 -5.38 22.40 14.40
C PHE A 297 -5.89 21.59 15.58
N THR A 298 -7.00 20.84 15.45
CA THR A 298 -7.45 19.90 16.48
C THR A 298 -6.45 18.76 16.66
N ASN A 299 -6.01 18.14 15.55
CA ASN A 299 -4.99 17.10 15.58
C ASN A 299 -3.69 17.63 16.15
N GLY A 300 -3.26 18.81 15.71
CA GLY A 300 -2.09 19.50 16.26
C GLY A 300 -2.18 19.67 17.77
N ALA A 301 -3.30 20.18 18.29
CA ALA A 301 -3.50 20.37 19.73
C ALA A 301 -3.41 19.05 20.49
N PHE A 302 -4.16 18.03 20.04
CA PHE A 302 -4.16 16.71 20.65
C PHE A 302 -2.77 16.07 20.66
N TRP A 303 -2.06 16.13 19.53
CA TRP A 303 -0.75 15.53 19.39
C TRP A 303 0.32 16.18 20.26
N ASN A 304 0.33 17.51 20.32
CA ASN A 304 1.27 18.25 21.16
C ASN A 304 1.04 17.95 22.64
N GLU A 305 -0.22 17.89 23.07
CA GLU A 305 -0.58 17.56 24.45
C GLU A 305 -0.20 16.10 24.79
N ARG A 306 -0.66 15.15 23.96
CA ARG A 306 -0.64 13.73 24.30
C ARG A 306 0.71 13.06 24.06
N PHE A 307 1.39 13.39 22.97
CA PHE A 307 2.57 12.67 22.51
C PHE A 307 3.85 13.46 22.65
N LEU A 308 3.80 14.78 22.41
CA LEU A 308 4.99 15.64 22.51
C LEU A 308 5.17 16.26 23.89
N GLN A 309 4.12 16.30 24.70
CA GLN A 309 4.11 16.96 26.02
C GLN A 309 4.47 18.45 25.93
N ASP A 310 4.10 19.09 24.82
CA ASP A 310 4.25 20.52 24.57
C ASP A 310 2.90 21.22 24.76
N HIS A 311 2.57 21.46 26.02
CA HIS A 311 1.28 22.03 26.41
C HIS A 311 1.08 23.46 25.88
N GLU A 312 2.13 24.29 25.87
CA GLU A 312 2.04 25.66 25.36
C GLU A 312 1.63 25.68 23.88
N LYS A 313 2.27 24.83 23.07
CA LYS A 313 1.92 24.67 21.66
C LYS A 313 0.55 24.01 21.46
N ALA A 314 0.18 23.07 22.33
CA ALA A 314 -1.15 22.47 22.32
C ALA A 314 -2.25 23.52 22.53
N VAL A 315 -2.09 24.40 23.52
CA VAL A 315 -3.01 25.52 23.79
C VAL A 315 -3.07 26.49 22.62
N LYS A 316 -1.92 26.81 21.99
CA LYS A 316 -1.85 27.67 20.80
C LYS A 316 -2.71 27.09 19.66
N PHE A 317 -2.54 25.81 19.35
CA PHE A 317 -3.32 25.12 18.32
C PHE A 317 -4.79 24.96 18.71
N ALA A 318 -5.09 24.66 19.97
CA ALA A 318 -6.47 24.52 20.44
C ALA A 318 -7.28 25.81 20.23
N LYS A 319 -6.71 26.96 20.59
CA LYS A 319 -7.33 28.27 20.37
C LYS A 319 -7.57 28.56 18.89
N LYS A 320 -6.61 28.23 18.02
CA LYS A 320 -6.77 28.39 16.56
C LYS A 320 -7.85 27.45 16.02
N ALA A 321 -7.89 26.19 16.44
CA ALA A 321 -8.90 25.21 16.04
C ALA A 321 -10.32 25.71 16.34
N LEU A 322 -10.56 26.28 17.53
CA LEU A 322 -11.86 26.81 17.93
C LEU A 322 -12.37 27.94 17.02
N THR A 323 -11.49 28.68 16.33
CA THR A 323 -11.90 29.71 15.35
C THR A 323 -12.57 29.14 14.10
N PHE A 324 -12.44 27.83 13.87
CA PHE A 324 -13.04 27.10 12.75
C PHE A 324 -14.31 26.33 13.14
N GLU A 325 -14.84 26.55 14.35
CA GLU A 325 -16.08 25.92 14.84
C GLU A 325 -16.10 24.38 14.71
N PRO A 326 -15.13 23.66 15.31
CA PRO A 326 -15.06 22.21 15.20
C PRO A 326 -16.30 21.53 15.82
N HIS A 327 -16.52 20.25 15.52
CA HIS A 327 -17.63 19.50 16.10
C HIS A 327 -17.56 19.43 17.64
N GLU A 328 -18.69 19.24 18.32
CA GLU A 328 -18.82 19.39 19.77
C GLU A 328 -17.83 18.54 20.59
N ARG A 329 -17.57 17.29 20.19
CA ARG A 329 -16.61 16.43 20.88
C ARG A 329 -15.18 16.99 20.80
N ALA A 330 -14.78 17.53 19.65
CA ALA A 330 -13.50 18.22 19.52
C ALA A 330 -13.45 19.49 20.37
N LYS A 331 -14.51 20.33 20.38
CA LYS A 331 -14.57 21.53 21.24
C LYS A 331 -14.31 21.20 22.71
N GLN A 332 -15.00 20.20 23.25
CA GLN A 332 -14.82 19.76 24.64
C GLN A 332 -13.38 19.36 24.96
N MET A 333 -12.73 18.61 24.07
CA MET A 333 -11.32 18.25 24.21
C MET A 333 -10.41 19.48 24.17
N LEU A 334 -10.65 20.40 23.24
CA LEU A 334 -9.84 21.62 23.09
C LEU A 334 -9.98 22.54 24.29
N ASP A 335 -11.18 22.71 24.82
CA ASP A 335 -11.45 23.49 26.04
C ASP A 335 -10.74 22.88 27.27
N GLN A 336 -10.68 21.55 27.36
CA GLN A 336 -9.91 20.86 28.41
C GLN A 336 -8.40 21.12 28.28
N ILE A 337 -7.85 21.09 27.07
CA ILE A 337 -6.44 21.42 26.82
C ILE A 337 -6.16 22.88 27.20
N ILE A 338 -7.09 23.80 26.93
CA ILE A 338 -6.90 25.23 27.26
C ILE A 338 -6.97 25.51 28.77
N GLY A 339 -7.78 24.73 29.50
CA GLY A 339 -8.05 24.94 30.92
C GLY A 339 -7.18 24.13 31.91
N GLY A 340 -6.48 23.10 31.43
CA GLY A 340 -5.52 22.30 32.21
C GLY A 340 -4.18 23.00 32.36
#